data_AF-A0A395LKZ1-F1
#
_entry.id   AF-A0A395LKZ1-F1
#
_cell.length_a   1.000
_cell.length_b   1.000
_cell.length_c   1.000
_cell.angle_alpha   90.00
_cell.angle_beta   90.00
_cell.angle_gamma   90.00
#
_symmetry.space_group_name_H-M   'P 1'
#
loop_
_entity.id
_entity.type
_entity.pdbx_description
1 polymer ?
#
loop_
_entity_poly.entity_id
_entity_poly.type
_entity_poly.pdbx_seq_one_letter_code
_entity_poly.pdbx_strand_id
1 'polypeptide(L)' 'MPTLVIWGEEDRLIPVQAGMWYDSQLSDSRLVVYSGIGHLPHEEAANRTAAYVARWLGEKVGTGAAN' A
#
# COMPACT_ATOMS: atom_id res chain seq x y z
N MET A 1 -9.81 -10.69 1.54
CA MET A 1 -8.49 -11.16 1.06
C MET A 1 -7.44 -10.21 1.60
N PRO A 2 -6.20 -10.65 1.88
CA PRO A 2 -5.13 -9.73 2.24
C PRO A 2 -4.92 -8.68 1.14
N THR A 3 -4.86 -7.41 1.49
CA THR A 3 -4.64 -6.32 0.53
C THR A 3 -3.68 -5.28 1.08
N LEU A 4 -2.78 -4.78 0.23
CA LEU A 4 -1.90 -3.65 0.52
C LEU A 4 -2.34 -2.47 -0.33
N VAL A 5 -2.63 -1.34 0.31
CA VAL A 5 -2.95 -0.07 -0.34
C VAL A 5 -1.80 0.88 -0.09
N ILE A 6 -1.20 1.43 -1.15
CA ILE A 6 -0.12 2.44 -1.07
C ILE A 6 -0.62 3.69 -1.78
N TRP A 7 -0.55 4.83 -1.11
CA TRP A 7 -1.05 6.11 -1.62
C TRP A 7 -0.06 7.24 -1.37
N GLY A 8 -0.03 8.24 -2.25
CA GLY A 8 0.67 9.50 -1.99
C GLY A 8 -0.25 10.50 -1.29
N GLU A 9 0.24 11.18 -0.26
CA GLU A 9 -0.53 12.19 0.48
C GLU A 9 -0.89 13.39 -0.42
N GLU A 10 -0.04 13.72 -1.39
CA GLU A 10 -0.18 14.87 -2.29
C GLU A 10 -0.76 14.49 -3.66
N ASP A 11 -1.40 13.32 -3.76
CA ASP A 11 -2.11 12.91 -4.97
C ASP A 11 -3.21 13.92 -5.33
N ARG A 12 -2.98 14.67 -6.42
CA ARG A 12 -3.91 15.67 -6.95
C ARG A 12 -4.90 15.09 -7.96
N LEU A 13 -4.70 13.87 -8.42
CA LEU A 13 -5.60 13.20 -9.35
C LEU A 13 -6.67 12.43 -8.59
N ILE A 14 -6.28 11.70 -7.53
CA ILE A 14 -7.19 10.97 -6.65
C ILE A 14 -6.83 11.25 -5.19
N PRO A 15 -7.66 11.99 -4.44
CA PRO A 15 -7.35 12.39 -3.08
C PRO A 15 -7.07 11.20 -2.15
N VAL A 16 -6.15 11.37 -1.19
CA VAL A 16 -5.75 10.34 -0.21
C VAL A 16 -6.91 9.71 0.56
N GLN A 17 -8.04 10.41 0.66
CA GLN A 17 -9.28 9.91 1.25
C GLN A 17 -9.81 8.67 0.52
N ALA A 18 -9.51 8.49 -0.76
CA ALA A 18 -9.83 7.25 -1.48
C ALA A 18 -9.05 6.06 -0.92
N GLY A 19 -7.76 6.23 -0.63
CA GLY A 19 -6.93 5.21 0.04
C GLY A 19 -7.46 4.87 1.44
N MET A 20 -7.85 5.88 2.22
CA MET A 20 -8.50 5.70 3.52
C MET A 20 -9.85 4.99 3.41
N TRP A 21 -10.63 5.33 2.39
CA TRP A 21 -11.90 4.67 2.12
C TRP A 21 -11.70 3.19 1.80
N TYR A 22 -10.74 2.83 0.94
CA TYR A 22 -10.42 1.42 0.68
C TYR A 22 -10.05 0.67 1.95
N ASP A 23 -9.21 1.27 2.81
CA ASP A 23 -8.81 0.64 4.08
C ASP A 23 -10.00 0.44 5.03
N SER A 24 -10.98 1.34 4.99
CA SER A 24 -12.21 1.19 5.78
C SER A 24 -13.17 0.12 5.25
N GLN A 25 -13.13 -0.19 3.95
CA GLN A 25 -14.07 -1.11 3.31
C GLN A 25 -13.52 -2.52 3.14
N LEU A 26 -12.20 -2.69 3.16
CA LEU A 26 -11.54 -3.98 2.99
C LEU A 26 -11.27 -4.63 4.35
N SER A 27 -11.65 -5.89 4.50
CA SER A 27 -11.63 -6.59 5.79
C SER A 27 -10.25 -7.08 6.29
N ASP A 28 -9.23 -7.10 5.43
CA ASP A 28 -7.81 -7.39 5.77
C ASP A 28 -6.91 -6.52 4.87
N SER A 29 -7.02 -5.20 5.02
CA SER A 29 -6.15 -4.24 4.35
C SER A 29 -5.08 -3.67 5.26
N ARG A 30 -4.01 -3.20 4.62
CA ARG A 30 -3.03 -2.31 5.21
C ARG A 30 -2.88 -1.10 4.31
N LEU A 31 -3.18 0.08 4.82
CA LEU A 31 -2.89 1.35 4.16
C LEU A 31 -1.49 1.88 4.53
N VAL A 32 -0.75 2.32 3.52
CA VAL A 32 0.51 3.06 3.66
C VAL A 32 0.36 4.36 2.88
N VAL A 33 0.46 5.49 3.58
CA VAL A 33 0.45 6.82 2.97
C VAL A 33 1.86 7.39 2.98
N TYR A 34 2.32 7.88 1.84
CA TYR A 34 3.60 8.56 1.71
C TYR A 34 3.41 10.07 1.67
N SER A 35 3.94 10.75 2.69
CA SER A 35 4.15 12.20 2.64
C SER A 35 5.23 12.55 1.62
N GLY A 36 5.07 13.67 0.92
CA GLY A 36 5.97 14.13 -0.14
C GLY A 36 5.76 13.48 -1.51
N ILE A 37 4.69 12.68 -1.69
CA ILE A 37 4.47 11.85 -2.89
C ILE A 37 3.10 12.12 -3.49
N GLY A 38 3.07 12.24 -4.82
CA GLY A 38 1.87 12.43 -5.62
C GLY A 38 1.17 11.14 -6.05
N HIS A 39 0.67 11.14 -7.28
CA HIS A 39 -0.22 10.10 -7.80
C HIS A 39 0.46 8.76 -8.06
N LEU A 40 1.77 8.74 -8.31
CA LEU A 40 2.49 7.54 -8.75
C LEU A 40 3.57 7.13 -7.74
N PRO A 41 3.20 6.64 -6.53
CA PRO A 41 4.17 6.21 -5.52
C PRO A 41 5.19 5.16 -6.01
N HIS A 42 4.82 4.34 -6.99
CA HIS A 42 5.70 3.33 -7.57
C HIS A 42 6.75 3.91 -8.52
N GLU A 43 6.55 5.12 -9.05
CA GLU A 43 7.54 5.85 -9.84
C GLU A 43 8.30 6.86 -8.97
N GLU A 44 7.57 7.69 -8.21
CA GLU A 44 8.11 8.78 -7.39
C GLU A 44 8.93 8.28 -6.19
N ALA A 45 8.60 7.10 -5.66
CA ALA A 45 9.28 6.46 -4.53
C ALA A 45 9.59 4.98 -4.81
N ALA A 46 10.02 4.66 -6.04
CA ALA A 46 10.18 3.30 -6.55
C ALA A 46 10.82 2.30 -5.57
N ASN A 47 12.02 2.61 -5.04
CA ASN A 47 12.73 1.71 -4.13
C ASN A 47 11.97 1.50 -2.81
N ARG A 48 11.36 2.56 -2.27
CA ARG A 48 10.58 2.49 -1.03
C ARG A 48 9.32 1.64 -1.24
N THR A 49 8.62 1.86 -2.36
CA THR A 49 7.43 1.11 -2.75
C THR A 49 7.74 -0.36 -2.96
N ALA A 50 8.78 -0.68 -3.75
CA ALA A 50 9.19 -2.06 -3.99
C ALA A 50 9.57 -2.79 -2.69
N ALA A 51 10.33 -2.15 -1.80
CA ALA A 51 10.69 -2.72 -0.50
C ALA A 51 9.47 -3.01 0.38
N TYR A 52 8.48 -2.10 0.41
CA TYR A 52 7.24 -2.30 1.16
C TYR A 52 6.41 -3.46 0.61
N VAL A 53 6.27 -3.55 -0.71
CA VAL A 53 5.56 -4.65 -1.38
C VAL A 53 6.25 -5.98 -1.11
N ALA A 54 7.58 -6.06 -1.28
CA ALA A 54 8.35 -7.29 -1.04
C ALA A 54 8.22 -7.78 0.41
N ARG A 55 8.32 -6.86 1.38
CA ARG A 55 8.11 -7.18 2.79
C ARG A 55 6.72 -7.71 3.05
N TRP A 56 5.69 -7.04 2.54
CA TRP A 56 4.31 -7.46 2.74
C TRP A 56 4.01 -8.82 2.11
N LEU A 57 4.55 -9.10 0.92
CA LEU A 57 4.47 -10.41 0.29
C LEU A 57 5.17 -11.47 1.13
N GLY A 58 6.36 -11.19 1.68
CA GLY A 58 7.04 -12.10 2.60
C GLY A 58 6.20 -12.44 3.84
N GLU A 59 5.54 -11.44 4.43
CA GLU A 59 4.63 -11.61 5.57
C GLU A 59 3.42 -12.48 5.21
N LYS A 60 2.82 -12.32 4.02
CA LYS A 60 1.58 -13.00 3.63
C LYS A 60 1.78 -14.36 2.96
N VAL A 61 2.88 -14.56 2.23
CA VAL A 61 3.23 -15.83 1.56
C VAL A 61 3.96 -16.77 2.52
N GLY A 62 4.73 -16.24 3.47
CA GLY A 62 5.45 -17.04 4.49
C GLY A 62 4.53 -17.76 5.50
N THR A 63 3.26 -17.39 5.58
CA THR A 63 2.25 -18.03 6.44
C THR A 63 1.51 -19.22 5.80
N GLY A 64 1.85 -19.60 4.57
CA GLY A 64 1.21 -20.72 3.85
C GLY A 64 1.93 -22.08 3.93
N ALA A 65 3.12 -22.16 4.54
CA ALA A 65 3.98 -23.35 4.52
C ALA A 65 4.39 -23.85 5.91
N ALA A 66 3.50 -23.73 6.89
CA ALA A 66 3.66 -24.37 8.19
C ALA A 66 2.31 -24.97 8.61
N ASN A 67 2.05 -26.18 8.14
CA ASN A 67 1.27 -27.25 8.77
C ASN A 67 1.52 -28.54 7.99
#